data_AF-A0AA40WD78-F1
#
_entry.id   AF-A0AA40WD78-F1
#
_cell.length_a   1.000
_cell.length_b   1.000
_cell.length_c   1.000
_cell.angle_alpha   90.00
_cell.angle_beta   90.00
_cell.angle_gamma   90.00
#
_symmetry.space_group_name_H-M   'P 1'
#
loop_
_entity.id
_entity.type
_entity.pdbx_description
1 polymer ?
#
loop_
_entity_poly.entity_id
_entity_poly.type
_entity_poly.pdbx_seq_one_letter_code
_entity_poly.pdbx_strand_id
1 'polypeptide(L)'
;MSGLFNHRSALIIDIFKKISDIMPGSYGLLYIHDDEDDKDEIDHSNEFVVWKLARGHLNQEKDPFLSPCISSIENSFDPLRANL
;
A
#
# COMPACT_ATOMS: atom_id res chain seq x y z
N MET A 1 21.71 2.00 12.42
CA MET A 1 21.01 2.02 11.13
C MET A 1 19.52 1.96 11.43
N SER A 2 18.85 3.11 11.49
CA SER A 2 17.40 3.21 11.68
C SER A 2 16.75 3.46 10.33
N GLY A 3 15.93 2.53 9.85
CA GLY A 3 15.25 2.65 8.55
C GLY A 3 14.26 1.53 8.23
N LEU A 4 14.23 0.45 9.01
CA LEU A 4 13.50 -0.78 8.66
C LEU A 4 12.04 -0.85 9.17
N PHE A 5 11.45 0.24 9.66
CA PHE A 5 10.11 0.19 10.29
C PHE A 5 8.97 0.82 9.46
N ASN A 6 9.27 1.40 8.29
CA ASN A 6 8.25 1.90 7.36
C ASN A 6 7.91 0.92 6.22
N HIS A 7 8.43 -0.30 6.28
CA HIS A 7 8.07 -1.39 5.37
C HIS A 7 6.66 -1.91 5.72
N ARG A 8 5.95 -2.55 4.77
CA ARG A 8 4.63 -3.16 4.95
C ARG A 8 4.48 -3.81 6.34
N SER A 9 3.79 -3.11 7.23
CA SER A 9 3.64 -3.57 8.61
C SER A 9 2.41 -4.45 8.73
N ALA A 10 2.63 -5.76 8.89
CA ALA A 10 1.57 -6.73 9.14
C ALA A 10 0.65 -6.29 10.30
N LEU A 11 1.20 -5.56 11.29
CA LEU A 11 0.45 -5.04 12.43
C LEU A 11 -0.72 -4.14 12.04
N ILE A 12 -0.56 -3.25 11.05
CA ILE A 12 -1.64 -2.33 10.65
C ILE A 12 -2.76 -3.07 9.93
N ILE A 13 -2.40 -4.06 9.09
CA ILE A 13 -3.38 -4.93 8.43
C ILE A 13 -4.13 -5.77 9.48
N ASP A 14 -3.42 -6.31 10.47
CA ASP A 14 -4.02 -7.08 11.57
C ASP A 14 -4.99 -6.23 12.42
N ILE A 15 -4.68 -4.95 12.63
CA ILE A 15 -5.61 -4.02 13.28
C ILE A 15 -6.87 -3.82 12.44
N PHE A 16 -6.74 -3.60 11.13
CA PHE A 16 -7.90 -3.47 10.23
C PHE A 16 -8.75 -4.74 10.21
N LYS A 17 -8.11 -5.90 10.21
CA LYS A 17 -8.78 -7.20 10.34
C LYS A 17 -9.48 -7.34 11.68
N LYS A 18 -8.85 -6.91 12.77
CA LYS A 18 -9.49 -6.94 14.08
C LYS A 18 -10.73 -6.06 14.10
N ILE A 19 -10.65 -4.84 13.56
CA ILE A 19 -11.78 -3.92 13.45
C ILE A 19 -12.92 -4.52 12.62
N SER A 20 -12.60 -5.21 11.51
CA SER A 20 -13.62 -5.89 10.70
C SER A 20 -14.41 -6.93 11.48
N ASP A 21 -13.73 -7.65 12.39
CA ASP A 21 -14.35 -8.67 13.23
C ASP A 21 -15.19 -8.10 14.37
N ILE A 22 -14.68 -7.09 15.08
CA ILE A 22 -15.33 -6.56 16.31
C ILE A 22 -16.37 -5.47 16.03
N MET A 23 -16.28 -4.80 14.89
CA MET A 23 -17.13 -3.67 14.53
C MET A 23 -17.60 -3.79 13.07
N PRO A 24 -18.56 -4.69 12.78
CA PRO A 24 -19.02 -4.96 11.41
C PRO A 24 -19.72 -3.77 10.75
N GLY A 25 -20.03 -2.68 11.48
CA GLY A 25 -20.53 -1.43 10.90
C GLY A 25 -19.43 -0.50 10.38
N SER A 26 -18.16 -0.79 10.65
CA SER A 26 -17.04 0.06 10.27
C SER A 26 -16.81 0.08 8.76
N TYR A 27 -16.28 1.20 8.29
CA TYR A 27 -15.79 1.39 6.94
C TYR A 27 -14.45 2.12 6.97
N GLY A 28 -13.58 1.84 6.01
CA GLY A 28 -12.26 2.45 5.95
C GLY A 28 -11.46 2.03 4.74
N LEU A 29 -10.45 2.81 4.42
CA LEU A 29 -9.46 2.52 3.40
C LEU A 29 -8.08 2.61 4.05
N LEU A 30 -7.24 1.63 3.79
CA LEU A 30 -5.82 1.63 4.16
C LEU A 30 -5.01 1.51 2.87
N TYR A 31 -4.25 2.55 2.57
CA TYR A 31 -3.32 2.59 1.45
C TYR A 31 -1.94 2.16 1.93
N ILE A 32 -1.33 1.21 1.23
CA ILE A 32 0.05 0.76 1.47
C ILE A 32 0.79 0.88 0.14
N HIS A 33 1.93 1.56 0.16
CA HIS A 33 2.90 1.56 -0.93
C HIS A 33 4.21 1.02 -0.38
N ASP A 34 4.78 0.06 -1.08
CA ASP A 34 5.99 -0.63 -0.70
C ASP A 34 6.79 -0.89 -1.98
N ASP A 35 7.78 -0.04 -2.24
CA ASP A 35 8.60 -0.07 -3.45
C ASP A 35 9.57 -1.26 -3.51
N GLU A 36 9.66 -2.05 -2.43
CA GLU A 36 10.42 -3.30 -2.36
C GLU A 36 9.52 -4.55 -2.47
N ASP A 37 8.22 -4.40 -2.74
CA ASP A 37 7.25 -5.50 -2.96
C ASP A 37 7.36 -6.10 -4.37
N ASP A 38 8.60 -6.45 -4.74
CA ASP A 38 8.99 -7.00 -6.05
C ASP A 38 9.35 -8.49 -5.99
N LYS A 39 9.28 -9.10 -4.81
CA LYS A 39 9.79 -10.46 -4.54
C LYS A 39 8.71 -11.54 -4.45
N ASP A 40 7.44 -11.14 -4.37
CA ASP A 40 6.30 -12.06 -4.30
C ASP A 40 5.83 -12.47 -5.71
N GLU A 41 4.83 -13.36 -5.80
CA GLU A 41 4.29 -13.83 -7.10
C GLU A 41 3.70 -12.69 -7.96
N ILE A 42 3.28 -11.61 -7.32
CA ILE A 42 2.73 -10.41 -7.94
C ILE A 42 3.60 -9.23 -7.49
N ASP A 43 4.15 -8.50 -8.46
CA ASP A 43 4.92 -7.29 -8.23
C ASP A 43 3.99 -6.10 -7.96
N HIS A 44 4.07 -5.56 -6.75
CA HIS A 44 3.33 -4.39 -6.30
C HIS A 44 4.23 -3.16 -6.08
N SER A 45 5.53 -3.24 -6.43
CA SER A 45 6.53 -2.18 -6.19
C SER A 45 6.19 -0.82 -6.82
N ASN A 46 5.34 -0.81 -7.85
CA ASN A 46 4.93 0.38 -8.57
C ASN A 46 3.43 0.72 -8.40
N GLU A 47 2.79 0.22 -7.34
CA GLU A 47 1.39 0.52 -7.08
C GLU A 47 1.05 0.63 -5.59
N PHE A 48 0.02 1.42 -5.29
CA PHE A 48 -0.63 1.39 -3.99
C PHE A 48 -1.57 0.19 -3.91
N VAL A 49 -1.37 -0.63 -2.90
CA VAL A 49 -2.31 -1.68 -2.49
C VAL A 49 -3.33 -1.06 -1.54
N VAL A 50 -4.62 -1.22 -1.83
CA VAL A 50 -5.72 -0.68 -1.01
C VAL A 50 -6.42 -1.79 -0.26
N TRP A 51 -6.43 -1.69 1.06
CA TRP A 51 -7.26 -2.53 1.92
C TRP A 51 -8.57 -1.79 2.22
N LYS A 52 -9.66 -2.31 1.66
CA LYS A 52 -11.01 -1.77 1.79
C LYS A 52 -11.77 -2.52 2.88
N LEU A 53 -12.11 -1.82 3.95
CA LEU A 53 -13.03 -2.28 4.98
C LEU A 53 -14.43 -1.74 4.67
N ALA A 54 -15.40 -2.64 4.45
CA ALA A 54 -16.79 -2.27 4.30
C ALA A 54 -17.70 -3.33 4.93
N ARG A 55 -18.50 -2.93 5.91
CA ARG A 55 -19.50 -3.80 6.56
C ARG A 55 -18.88 -5.10 7.11
N GLY A 56 -17.75 -5.00 7.79
CA GLY A 56 -17.02 -6.16 8.34
C GLY A 56 -16.25 -7.00 7.30
N HIS A 57 -16.23 -6.58 6.03
CA HIS A 57 -15.45 -7.25 4.98
C HIS A 57 -14.19 -6.45 4.72
N LEU A 58 -13.03 -7.09 4.85
CA LEU A 58 -11.73 -6.51 4.53
C LEU A 58 -11.19 -7.17 3.26
N ASN A 59 -11.11 -6.42 2.16
CA ASN A 59 -10.62 -6.90 0.87
C ASN A 59 -9.43 -6.08 0.40
N GLN A 60 -8.50 -6.72 -0.31
CA GLN A 60 -7.44 -6.04 -1.04
C GLN A 60 -7.95 -5.66 -2.44
N GLU A 61 -7.67 -4.43 -2.86
CA GLU A 61 -8.11 -3.84 -4.12
C GLU A 61 -6.93 -3.08 -4.76
N LYS A 62 -6.93 -2.97 -6.08
CA LYS A 62 -5.99 -2.10 -6.81
C LYS A 62 -6.41 -0.64 -6.62
N ASP A 63 -5.45 0.24 -6.31
CA ASP A 63 -5.71 1.67 -6.28
C ASP A 63 -5.99 2.21 -7.70
N PRO A 64 -7.12 2.91 -7.92
CA PRO A 64 -7.43 3.49 -9.21
C PRO A 64 -6.96 4.96 -9.37
N PHE A 65 -6.39 5.59 -8.34
CA PHE A 65 -6.16 7.04 -8.32
C PHE A 65 -4.69 7.45 -8.48
N LEU A 66 -3.77 6.75 -7.83
CA LEU A 66 -2.35 7.09 -7.73
C LEU A 66 -1.46 6.06 -8.44
N SER A 67 -2.01 4.89 -8.79
CA SER A 67 -1.29 3.79 -9.42
C SER A 67 -1.45 3.77 -10.95
N PRO A 68 -0.39 3.44 -11.72
CA PRO A 68 0.97 3.12 -11.25
C PRO A 68 1.71 4.36 -10.74
N CYS A 69 2.54 4.20 -9.70
CA CYS A 69 3.20 5.32 -9.04
C CYS A 69 4.15 6.07 -9.99
N ILE A 70 5.13 5.36 -10.53
CA ILE A 70 5.95 5.81 -11.65
C ILE A 70 5.04 5.98 -12.86
N SER A 71 5.18 7.11 -13.54
CA SER A 71 4.38 7.62 -14.67
C SER A 71 3.08 8.34 -14.32
N SER A 72 2.44 8.06 -13.19
CA SER A 72 1.23 8.81 -12.78
C SER A 72 1.54 9.94 -11.80
N ILE A 73 2.33 9.66 -10.77
CA ILE A 73 2.66 10.62 -9.70
C ILE A 73 4.17 10.90 -9.60
N GLU A 74 5.01 9.93 -9.95
CA GLU A 74 6.46 10.04 -9.95
C GLU A 74 7.01 9.95 -11.38
N ASN A 75 8.14 10.61 -11.62
CA ASN A 75 8.85 10.45 -12.88
C ASN A 75 9.68 9.16 -12.83
N SER A 76 9.88 8.53 -13.99
CA SER A 76 10.92 7.52 -14.12
C SER A 76 12.27 8.09 -13.72
N PHE A 77 13.13 7.24 -13.14
CA PHE A 77 14.46 7.63 -12.72
C PHE A 77 15.23 8.31 -13.87
N ASP A 78 15.65 9.55 -13.64
CA ASP A 78 16.49 10.32 -14.56
C ASP A 78 17.85 10.58 -13.89
N PRO A 79 18.93 9.88 -14.30
CA PRO A 79 20.26 10.05 -13.72
C PRO A 79 20.83 11.46 -13.88
N LEU A 80 20.30 12.28 -14.80
CA LEU A 80 20.72 13.66 -15.00
C LEU A 80 20.08 14.63 -13.99
N ARG A 81 19.01 14.22 -13.29
CA ARG A 81 18.36 15.02 -12.23
C ARG A 81 18.89 14.76 -10.83
N ALA A 82 19.60 13.67 -10.60
CA ALA A 82 20.15 13.30 -9.29
C ALA A 82 21.39 14.14 -8.86
N ASN A 83 21.90 15.03 -9.73
CA ASN A 83 23.13 15.80 -9.52
C ASN A 83 22.91 17.33 -9.49
N LEU A 84 21.70 17.82 -9.21
CA LEU A 84 21.38 19.23 -8.96
C LEU A 84 21.06 19.44 -7.49
#